data_AF-A0A2R9AMA5-F1
#
_entry.id   AF-A0A2R9AMA5-F1
#
_cell.length_a   1.000
_cell.length_b   1.000
_cell.length_c   1.000
_cell.angle_alpha   90.00
_cell.angle_beta   90.00
_cell.angle_gamma   90.00
#
_symmetry.space_group_name_H-M   'P 1'
#
loop_
_entity.id
_entity.type
_entity.pdbx_description
1 polymer ?
#
loop_
_entity_poly.entity_id
_entity_poly.type
_entity_poly.pdbx_seq_one_letter_code
_entity_poly.pdbx_strand_id
1 'polypeptide(L)'
;SPGGYLGAKKKKKKQKRKKEKPNSGGTKSDSASDSQEIKIQQPSKNPSVPMQKLQDIQRAMELLSACQGPARNIDEAAKHRYQFWDTQPVPKLDEVITSHGAIEPDKDNVRQEPYSLPQGFMWDTLDLSDAEVLKELYTLLNENYVEDDDNMFRFDYSPEFLLWALRPPGWLLQWHCGVRVSSNKKLVGFISAIPANIRIYDSVKKMVEINFLCVHKKLRSKRVAPVLIREITRRVNLEGIFQAVYTAGVVLPKPIATCRYWHRSLNPRKLVEVKFSHLSRNMTLQRTMKLYRLPDVTKTSGLRPMEPKDIKSVRELINTYLKQFHLAPVMNEEEVAHWFLPREHIIDTFVVESPNGKLTDFLSFYTLPSTVMHHPAHKSLKAAYSFYNIHTETPLLDLMSDALILAKSKGFDVFNALDLMENKTFLEKLKFGIGDGNLQYYLYNWRCPGTDSEKVGLVLQ
;
A
#
# COMPACT_ATOMS: atom_id res chain seq x y z
N SER A 1 -5.67 -21.15 53.93
CA SER A 1 -5.44 -22.10 55.03
C SER A 1 -5.33 -23.51 54.50
N PRO A 2 -4.15 -24.15 54.57
CA PRO A 2 -3.93 -25.53 54.15
C PRO A 2 -3.82 -26.49 55.35
N GLY A 3 -4.14 -27.77 55.15
CA GLY A 3 -3.87 -28.88 56.08
C GLY A 3 -3.64 -30.19 55.34
N GLY A 4 -2.41 -30.74 55.46
CA GLY A 4 -2.00 -32.08 54.98
C GLY A 4 -2.61 -33.21 55.82
N TYR A 5 -2.39 -34.52 55.58
CA TYR A 5 -1.14 -35.29 55.44
C TYR A 5 -1.62 -36.80 55.36
N LEU A 6 -1.11 -37.77 54.58
CA LEU A 6 0.13 -38.59 54.68
C LEU A 6 -0.03 -39.78 53.69
N GLY A 7 0.95 -40.10 52.81
CA GLY A 7 1.90 -41.22 52.97
C GLY A 7 1.71 -42.26 51.84
N ALA A 8 2.67 -42.99 51.25
CA ALA A 8 4.09 -43.20 51.51
C ALA A 8 4.82 -43.77 50.24
N LYS A 9 6.15 -43.70 50.28
CA LYS A 9 7.16 -44.04 49.24
C LYS A 9 7.43 -45.54 49.06
N LYS A 10 7.96 -45.95 47.89
CA LYS A 10 9.05 -46.95 47.77
C LYS A 10 9.94 -46.75 46.53
N LYS A 11 11.22 -47.10 46.69
CA LYS A 11 12.42 -46.75 45.89
C LYS A 11 12.94 -47.92 45.03
N LYS A 12 13.61 -47.55 43.91
CA LYS A 12 14.85 -48.09 43.27
C LYS A 12 14.90 -49.53 42.72
N LYS A 13 15.33 -49.65 41.44
CA LYS A 13 16.56 -50.39 41.07
C LYS A 13 17.18 -49.93 39.74
N LYS A 14 18.51 -49.80 39.74
CA LYS A 14 19.44 -49.51 38.63
C LYS A 14 19.79 -50.82 37.90
N GLN A 15 20.07 -50.75 36.59
CA GLN A 15 21.11 -51.58 35.94
C GLN A 15 21.77 -50.81 34.78
N LYS A 16 23.07 -51.05 34.58
CA LYS A 16 24.03 -50.32 33.73
C LYS A 16 24.93 -51.35 33.02
N ARG A 17 25.45 -50.98 31.83
CA ARG A 17 26.53 -51.60 30.99
C ARG A 17 26.04 -52.68 30.00
N LYS A 18 26.58 -52.85 28.77
CA LYS A 18 27.90 -52.48 28.19
C LYS A 18 27.86 -52.56 26.64
N LYS A 19 28.85 -51.90 26.00
CA LYS A 19 29.41 -51.97 24.62
C LYS A 19 29.31 -53.31 23.89
N GLU A 20 29.15 -53.28 22.56
CA GLU A 20 30.13 -53.80 21.57
C GLU A 20 29.79 -53.44 20.10
N LYS A 21 30.85 -53.16 19.31
CA LYS A 21 31.00 -53.14 17.83
C LYS A 21 32.06 -54.21 17.53
N PRO A 22 32.05 -54.92 16.37
CA PRO A 22 32.94 -54.59 15.23
C PRO A 22 32.29 -54.81 13.83
N ASN A 23 32.59 -54.00 12.79
CA ASN A 23 33.56 -54.19 11.66
C ASN A 23 33.31 -55.44 10.80
N SER A 24 33.32 -55.47 9.45
CA SER A 24 34.20 -54.94 8.39
C SER A 24 33.58 -55.34 7.01
N GLY A 25 33.93 -54.92 5.79
CA GLY A 25 34.98 -54.09 5.16
C GLY A 25 34.44 -53.61 3.78
N GLY A 26 35.15 -52.97 2.85
CA GLY A 26 36.56 -52.70 2.63
C GLY A 26 36.89 -52.96 1.16
N THR A 27 37.23 -51.92 0.39
CA THR A 27 38.05 -52.05 -0.84
C THR A 27 38.77 -50.73 -1.14
N LYS A 28 40.09 -50.84 -1.37
CA LYS A 28 41.08 -49.81 -1.69
C LYS A 28 41.31 -49.71 -3.19
N SER A 29 41.85 -48.57 -3.64
CA SER A 29 42.95 -48.55 -4.63
C SER A 29 43.81 -47.29 -4.44
N ASP A 30 45.13 -47.49 -4.33
CA ASP A 30 46.20 -46.52 -4.11
C ASP A 30 46.74 -45.91 -5.42
N SER A 31 47.31 -44.70 -5.35
CA SER A 31 48.55 -44.35 -6.10
C SER A 31 49.23 -43.07 -5.56
N ALA A 32 50.57 -43.10 -5.59
CA ALA A 32 51.60 -42.35 -4.87
C ALA A 32 51.78 -40.85 -5.25
N SER A 33 52.09 -39.96 -4.29
CA SER A 33 53.42 -39.37 -3.95
C SER A 33 53.88 -38.22 -4.86
N ASP A 34 53.94 -37.00 -4.32
CA ASP A 34 55.20 -36.24 -4.32
C ASP A 34 55.22 -35.14 -3.25
N SER A 35 56.38 -34.97 -2.61
CA SER A 35 56.62 -34.13 -1.44
C SER A 35 57.46 -32.91 -1.81
N GLN A 36 57.00 -31.70 -1.48
CA GLN A 36 57.89 -30.53 -1.34
C GLN A 36 57.48 -29.68 -0.13
N GLU A 37 58.34 -29.69 0.88
CA GLU A 37 58.30 -28.83 2.07
C GLU A 37 58.61 -27.38 1.70
N ILE A 38 57.77 -26.44 2.15
CA ILE A 38 58.13 -25.02 2.24
C ILE A 38 57.86 -24.56 3.67
N LYS A 39 58.93 -24.18 4.36
CA LYS A 39 58.99 -23.67 5.74
C LYS A 39 58.14 -22.39 5.90
N ILE A 40 57.21 -22.41 6.85
CA ILE A 40 56.45 -21.23 7.28
C ILE A 40 57.28 -20.45 8.31
N GLN A 41 57.71 -19.23 7.93
CA GLN A 41 58.19 -18.20 8.86
C GLN A 41 57.01 -17.46 9.50
N GLN A 42 57.10 -17.19 10.80
CA GLN A 42 56.14 -16.38 11.56
C GLN A 42 56.08 -14.92 11.06
N PRO A 43 54.90 -14.28 11.03
CA PRO A 43 54.78 -12.84 11.09
C PRO A 43 54.47 -12.36 12.51
N SER A 44 55.18 -11.31 12.88
CA SER A 44 55.14 -10.54 14.10
C SER A 44 53.85 -9.69 14.27
N LYS A 45 53.41 -9.61 15.53
CA LYS A 45 52.74 -8.50 16.24
C LYS A 45 51.84 -7.54 15.42
N ASN A 46 50.52 -7.73 15.55
CA ASN A 46 49.54 -6.65 15.40
C ASN A 46 49.18 -6.05 16.78
N PRO A 47 49.01 -4.71 16.90
CA PRO A 47 48.62 -4.07 18.15
C PRO A 47 47.15 -4.37 18.47
N SER A 48 46.90 -4.79 19.71
CA SER A 48 45.56 -5.02 20.24
C SER A 48 44.74 -3.72 20.21
N VAL A 49 43.66 -3.71 19.44
CA VAL A 49 42.66 -2.64 19.49
C VAL A 49 42.02 -2.65 20.90
N PRO A 50 41.94 -1.52 21.61
CA PRO A 50 41.33 -1.46 22.94
C PRO A 50 39.88 -1.94 22.90
N MET A 51 39.48 -2.80 23.85
CA MET A 51 38.15 -3.42 23.92
C MET A 51 37.00 -2.39 23.96
N GLN A 52 37.28 -1.15 24.42
CA GLN A 52 36.36 0.00 24.33
C GLN A 52 36.08 0.47 22.90
N LYS A 53 37.09 0.50 22.01
CA LYS A 53 36.88 0.87 20.60
C LYS A 53 36.11 -0.20 19.83
N LEU A 54 36.22 -1.47 20.22
CA LEU A 54 35.41 -2.55 19.64
C LEU A 54 33.94 -2.47 20.08
N GLN A 55 33.69 -2.08 21.33
CA GLN A 55 32.35 -1.79 21.84
C GLN A 55 31.77 -0.52 21.22
N ASP A 56 32.56 0.51 20.95
CA ASP A 56 32.12 1.72 20.23
C ASP A 56 31.84 1.41 18.75
N ILE A 57 32.62 0.52 18.12
CA ILE A 57 32.34 0.03 16.77
C ILE A 57 31.09 -0.85 16.76
N GLN A 58 30.88 -1.73 17.75
CA GLN A 58 29.64 -2.51 17.88
C GLN A 58 28.43 -1.62 18.17
N ARG A 59 28.57 -0.59 19.01
CA ARG A 59 27.52 0.38 19.31
C ARG A 59 27.26 1.30 18.11
N ALA A 60 28.29 1.65 17.32
CA ALA A 60 28.17 2.33 16.04
C ALA A 60 27.57 1.43 14.95
N MET A 61 27.84 0.13 14.97
CA MET A 61 27.26 -0.86 14.06
C MET A 61 25.82 -1.20 14.45
N GLU A 62 25.46 -1.13 15.73
CA GLU A 62 24.08 -1.16 16.23
C GLU A 62 23.34 0.15 15.90
N LEU A 63 24.01 1.31 15.96
CA LEU A 63 23.47 2.61 15.52
C LEU A 63 23.35 2.74 13.99
N LEU A 64 24.23 2.08 13.22
CA LEU A 64 24.14 1.95 11.76
C LEU A 64 23.15 0.84 11.35
N SER A 65 22.98 -0.19 12.17
CA SER A 65 21.92 -1.21 12.07
C SER A 65 20.57 -0.69 12.54
N ALA A 66 20.53 0.43 13.28
CA ALA A 66 19.34 1.21 13.59
C ALA A 66 18.94 2.11 12.40
N CYS A 67 19.11 1.61 11.17
CA CYS A 67 18.20 1.96 10.09
C CYS A 67 16.83 1.36 10.45
N GLN A 68 16.18 1.95 11.45
CA GLN A 68 14.81 1.64 11.82
C GLN A 68 13.99 1.78 10.53
N GLY A 69 13.29 0.69 10.17
CA GLY A 69 12.36 0.69 9.05
C GLY A 69 11.33 1.82 9.21
N PRO A 70 10.61 2.19 8.14
CA PRO A 70 9.63 3.25 8.24
C PRO A 70 8.60 2.95 9.35
N ALA A 71 8.37 3.92 10.23
CA ALA A 71 7.51 3.77 11.40
C ALA A 71 6.08 3.37 11.00
N ARG A 72 5.51 2.37 11.68
CA ARG A 72 4.17 1.85 11.35
C ARG A 72 3.07 2.37 12.27
N ASN A 73 3.47 2.85 13.45
CA ASN A 73 2.59 3.44 14.45
C ASN A 73 3.12 4.81 14.90
N ILE A 74 2.26 5.57 15.57
CA ILE A 74 2.56 6.93 16.04
C ILE A 74 3.69 6.90 17.10
N ASP A 75 3.77 5.87 17.93
CA ASP A 75 4.77 5.75 18.99
C ASP A 75 6.19 5.51 18.47
N GLU A 76 6.34 4.73 17.39
CA GLU A 76 7.60 4.57 16.65
C GLU A 76 7.94 5.84 15.89
N ALA A 77 6.94 6.48 15.27
CA ALA A 77 7.13 7.73 14.53
C ALA A 77 7.64 8.85 15.44
N ALA A 78 7.12 8.95 16.66
CA ALA A 78 7.56 9.93 17.66
C ALA A 78 9.03 9.77 18.08
N LYS A 79 9.59 8.56 17.97
CA LYS A 79 11.00 8.27 18.28
C LYS A 79 11.92 8.52 17.08
N HIS A 80 11.36 8.67 15.89
CA HIS A 80 12.10 8.83 14.64
C HIS A 80 12.47 10.29 14.37
N ARG A 81 13.69 10.53 13.88
CA ARG A 81 14.12 11.83 13.38
C ARG A 81 13.91 11.93 11.87
N TYR A 82 13.05 12.83 11.43
CA TYR A 82 12.68 12.97 10.02
C TYR A 82 13.43 14.08 9.29
N GLN A 83 14.75 13.92 9.09
CA GLN A 83 15.63 14.94 8.48
C GLN A 83 15.10 15.58 7.17
N PHE A 84 14.39 14.80 6.34
CA PHE A 84 13.79 15.32 5.11
C PHE A 84 12.50 16.10 5.39
N TRP A 85 11.55 15.50 6.12
CA TRP A 85 10.25 16.09 6.38
C TRP A 85 10.33 17.33 7.27
N ASP A 86 11.33 17.42 8.15
CA ASP A 86 11.63 18.62 8.93
C ASP A 86 11.94 19.85 8.05
N THR A 87 12.30 19.64 6.77
CA THR A 87 12.56 20.72 5.80
C THR A 87 11.38 21.01 4.87
N GLN A 88 10.28 20.25 4.98
CA GLN A 88 9.12 20.37 4.12
C GLN A 88 8.02 21.19 4.80
N PRO A 89 7.14 21.86 4.03
CA PRO A 89 5.98 22.58 4.55
C PRO A 89 4.89 21.59 4.96
N VAL A 90 5.14 20.82 6.02
CA VAL A 90 4.19 19.91 6.65
C VAL A 90 4.19 20.15 8.17
N PRO A 91 3.06 19.95 8.86
CA PRO A 91 3.02 20.11 10.30
C PRO A 91 3.90 19.08 11.01
N LYS A 92 4.46 19.47 12.17
CA LYS A 92 5.21 18.52 13.00
C LYS A 92 4.27 17.58 13.75
N LEU A 93 4.76 16.41 14.14
CA LEU A 93 3.93 15.39 14.81
C LEU A 93 3.33 15.88 16.13
N ASP A 94 4.10 16.63 16.91
CA ASP A 94 3.77 17.20 18.21
C ASP A 94 2.90 18.46 18.15
N GLU A 95 2.73 19.04 16.97
CA GLU A 95 1.97 20.28 16.77
C GLU A 95 0.46 20.04 16.85
N VAL A 96 -0.23 20.82 17.69
CA VAL A 96 -1.70 20.85 17.75
C VAL A 96 -2.21 21.95 16.83
N ILE A 97 -2.90 21.56 15.76
CA ILE A 97 -3.36 22.47 14.72
C ILE A 97 -4.83 22.82 14.95
N THR A 98 -5.11 24.11 15.15
CA THR A 98 -6.49 24.64 15.28
C THR A 98 -6.88 25.55 14.11
N SER A 99 -5.93 25.90 13.25
CA SER A 99 -6.14 26.81 12.13
C SER A 99 -6.19 26.06 10.79
N HIS A 100 -6.79 26.71 9.80
CA HIS A 100 -6.90 26.21 8.43
C HIS A 100 -6.09 27.12 7.51
N GLY A 101 -5.33 26.56 6.55
CA GLY A 101 -4.68 27.35 5.49
C GLY A 101 -3.37 26.76 4.95
N ALA A 102 -2.69 27.50 4.09
CA ALA A 102 -1.36 27.13 3.63
C ALA A 102 -0.30 27.32 4.73
N ILE A 103 0.75 26.50 4.71
CA ILE A 103 1.86 26.58 5.68
C ILE A 103 2.87 27.62 5.21
N GLU A 104 3.26 27.54 3.94
CA GLU A 104 4.03 28.54 3.23
C GLU A 104 3.13 29.27 2.22
N PRO A 105 3.32 30.60 2.03
CA PRO A 105 2.64 31.31 0.95
C PRO A 105 3.07 30.77 -0.42
N ASP A 106 2.19 30.96 -1.39
CA ASP A 106 2.46 30.60 -2.79
C ASP A 106 3.74 31.31 -3.28
N LYS A 107 4.56 30.58 -4.04
CA LYS A 107 5.89 31.07 -4.45
C LYS A 107 5.80 31.72 -5.82
N ASP A 108 6.09 33.02 -5.90
CA ASP A 108 6.15 33.75 -7.17
C ASP A 108 7.32 33.31 -8.06
N ASN A 109 8.45 32.94 -7.44
CA ASN A 109 9.67 32.54 -8.13
C ASN A 109 9.97 31.05 -7.89
N VAL A 110 9.55 30.21 -8.84
CA VAL A 110 9.83 28.78 -8.84
C VAL A 110 11.09 28.47 -9.66
N ARG A 111 11.93 27.56 -9.15
CA ARG A 111 13.14 27.09 -9.83
C ARG A 111 12.81 26.49 -11.20
N GLN A 112 13.39 27.04 -12.27
CA GLN A 112 13.17 26.58 -13.64
C GLN A 112 13.96 25.31 -13.97
N GLU A 113 15.18 25.17 -13.45
CA GLU A 113 16.03 24.02 -13.72
C GLU A 113 15.69 22.81 -12.81
N PRO A 114 15.77 21.58 -13.33
CA PRO A 114 15.59 20.38 -12.52
C PRO A 114 16.55 20.30 -11.33
N TYR A 115 16.14 19.59 -10.27
CA TYR A 115 17.05 19.29 -9.16
C TYR A 115 18.19 18.36 -9.60
N SER A 116 19.36 18.53 -9.00
CA SER A 116 20.54 17.71 -9.32
C SER A 116 20.35 16.28 -8.84
N LEU A 117 20.57 15.32 -9.75
CA LEU A 117 20.65 13.91 -9.42
C LEU A 117 22.11 13.49 -9.14
N PRO A 118 22.34 12.39 -8.40
CA PRO A 118 23.68 11.82 -8.28
C PRO A 118 24.25 11.44 -9.66
N GLN A 119 25.58 11.45 -9.76
CA GLN A 119 26.26 11.10 -11.01
C GLN A 119 25.84 9.71 -11.52
N GLY A 120 25.55 9.62 -12.82
CA GLY A 120 25.10 8.37 -13.46
C GLY A 120 23.58 8.17 -13.47
N PHE A 121 22.80 9.13 -12.99
CA PHE A 121 21.34 9.17 -13.17
C PHE A 121 20.92 10.39 -14.01
N MET A 122 19.77 10.26 -14.65
CA MET A 122 19.15 11.34 -15.41
C MET A 122 17.64 11.34 -15.20
N TRP A 123 17.05 12.53 -15.26
CA TRP A 123 15.61 12.69 -15.29
C TRP A 123 15.06 12.21 -16.62
N ASP A 124 13.89 11.60 -16.56
CA ASP A 124 13.08 11.28 -17.73
C ASP A 124 11.63 11.64 -17.44
N THR A 125 10.90 12.01 -18.48
CA THR A 125 9.47 12.28 -18.38
C THR A 125 8.76 11.20 -19.19
N LEU A 126 8.01 10.35 -18.50
CA LEU A 126 7.48 9.14 -19.11
C LEU A 126 6.21 9.45 -19.91
N ASP A 127 6.28 9.32 -21.24
CA ASP A 127 5.08 9.31 -22.07
C ASP A 127 4.43 7.93 -22.03
N LEU A 128 3.37 7.82 -21.25
CA LEU A 128 2.61 6.58 -21.10
C LEU A 128 1.79 6.23 -22.36
N SER A 129 1.76 7.09 -23.38
CA SER A 129 1.18 6.76 -24.68
C SER A 129 2.07 5.76 -25.46
N ASP A 130 3.37 5.70 -25.12
CA ASP A 130 4.27 4.69 -25.64
C ASP A 130 4.15 3.38 -24.84
N ALA A 131 3.80 2.30 -25.53
CA ALA A 131 3.61 0.98 -24.95
C ALA A 131 4.89 0.43 -24.30
N GLU A 132 6.07 0.76 -24.84
CA GLU A 132 7.33 0.30 -24.25
C GLU A 132 7.62 1.02 -22.93
N VAL A 133 7.40 2.34 -22.88
CA VAL A 133 7.58 3.13 -21.65
C VAL A 133 6.58 2.70 -20.56
N LEU A 134 5.33 2.44 -20.94
CA LEU A 134 4.31 1.93 -20.03
C LEU A 134 4.70 0.56 -19.47
N LYS A 135 5.25 -0.33 -20.30
CA LYS A 135 5.74 -1.65 -19.89
C LYS A 135 6.96 -1.55 -18.97
N GLU A 136 7.85 -0.59 -19.19
CA GLU A 136 8.95 -0.31 -18.27
C GLU A 136 8.45 0.14 -16.90
N LEU A 137 7.46 1.04 -16.87
CA LEU A 137 6.84 1.50 -15.62
C LEU A 137 6.15 0.35 -14.89
N TYR A 138 5.36 -0.45 -15.61
CA TYR A 138 4.74 -1.67 -15.11
C TYR A 138 5.79 -2.58 -14.45
N THR A 139 6.90 -2.84 -15.14
CA THR A 139 7.97 -3.70 -14.64
C THR A 139 8.63 -3.13 -13.38
N LEU A 140 8.90 -1.81 -13.34
CA LEU A 140 9.45 -1.15 -12.15
C LEU A 140 8.53 -1.37 -10.94
N LEU A 141 7.23 -1.11 -11.09
CA LEU A 141 6.26 -1.23 -10.01
C LEU A 141 6.08 -2.69 -9.58
N ASN A 142 5.89 -3.59 -10.54
CA ASN A 142 5.72 -5.02 -10.25
C ASN A 142 6.97 -5.67 -9.63
N GLU A 143 8.17 -5.10 -9.75
CA GLU A 143 9.36 -5.66 -9.09
C GLU A 143 9.72 -4.97 -7.77
N ASN A 144 9.36 -3.69 -7.61
CA ASN A 144 9.94 -2.81 -6.59
C ASN A 144 8.94 -1.98 -5.79
N TYR A 145 7.63 -2.08 -6.06
CA TYR A 145 6.62 -1.32 -5.32
C TYR A 145 6.24 -1.98 -3.98
N VAL A 146 5.08 -1.63 -3.44
CA VAL A 146 4.58 -2.05 -2.13
C VAL A 146 4.47 -3.57 -2.06
N GLU A 147 5.09 -4.11 -1.01
CA GLU A 147 5.02 -5.52 -0.62
C GLU A 147 4.33 -5.58 0.74
N ASP A 148 3.61 -6.66 0.99
CA ASP A 148 3.13 -6.97 2.33
C ASP A 148 4.32 -7.23 3.28
N ASP A 149 4.02 -7.16 4.58
CA ASP A 149 5.02 -7.28 5.64
C ASP A 149 5.77 -8.61 5.63
N ASP A 150 5.11 -9.67 5.14
CA ASP A 150 5.64 -11.02 5.03
C ASP A 150 6.25 -11.33 3.64
N ASN A 151 6.27 -10.34 2.73
CA ASN A 151 6.73 -10.51 1.35
C ASN A 151 6.08 -11.71 0.63
N MET A 152 4.78 -11.95 0.83
CA MET A 152 3.99 -12.96 0.13
C MET A 152 3.21 -12.38 -1.07
N PHE A 153 2.82 -11.11 -0.99
CA PHE A 153 1.98 -10.44 -1.97
C PHE A 153 2.60 -9.12 -2.43
N ARG A 154 2.50 -8.86 -3.73
CA ARG A 154 2.90 -7.58 -4.32
C ARG A 154 1.82 -7.08 -5.27
N PHE A 155 1.52 -5.79 -5.23
CA PHE A 155 0.55 -5.21 -6.16
C PHE A 155 1.00 -5.37 -7.61
N ASP A 156 0.07 -5.79 -8.45
CA ASP A 156 0.26 -6.02 -9.88
C ASP A 156 -0.69 -5.07 -10.64
N TYR A 157 -0.32 -3.80 -10.67
CA TYR A 157 -1.08 -2.78 -11.42
C TYR A 157 -0.97 -3.06 -12.90
N SER A 158 -2.07 -3.38 -13.60
CA SER A 158 -1.99 -3.62 -15.04
C SER A 158 -1.59 -2.35 -15.80
N PRO A 159 -0.98 -2.46 -17.00
CA PRO A 159 -0.69 -1.32 -17.86
C PRO A 159 -1.92 -0.42 -18.11
N GLU A 160 -3.09 -1.03 -18.31
CA GLU A 160 -4.34 -0.32 -18.55
C GLU A 160 -4.86 0.38 -17.28
N PHE A 161 -4.64 -0.23 -16.11
CA PHE A 161 -4.91 0.41 -14.82
C PHE A 161 -4.02 1.63 -14.60
N LEU A 162 -2.72 1.53 -14.92
CA LEU A 162 -1.79 2.66 -14.82
C LEU A 162 -2.22 3.81 -15.74
N LEU A 163 -2.66 3.53 -16.96
CA LEU A 163 -3.23 4.55 -17.85
C LEU A 163 -4.48 5.21 -17.27
N TRP A 164 -5.37 4.41 -16.68
CA TRP A 164 -6.57 4.92 -16.02
C TRP A 164 -6.23 5.80 -14.81
N ALA A 165 -5.30 5.37 -13.95
CA ALA A 165 -4.92 6.13 -12.76
C ALA A 165 -4.09 7.39 -13.07
N LEU A 166 -3.22 7.34 -14.10
CA LEU A 166 -2.23 8.39 -14.37
C LEU A 166 -2.66 9.41 -15.43
N ARG A 167 -3.74 9.15 -16.17
CA ARG A 167 -4.25 10.05 -17.22
C ARG A 167 -5.71 10.49 -17.01
N PRO A 168 -6.10 10.99 -15.83
CA PRO A 168 -7.40 11.63 -15.66
C PRO A 168 -7.47 12.98 -16.41
N PRO A 169 -8.67 13.54 -16.66
CA PRO A 169 -8.82 14.85 -17.29
C PRO A 169 -7.92 15.92 -16.65
N GLY A 170 -7.18 16.65 -17.47
CA GLY A 170 -6.21 17.66 -17.02
C GLY A 170 -4.84 17.13 -16.61
N TRP A 171 -4.55 15.82 -16.77
CA TRP A 171 -3.22 15.27 -16.55
C TRP A 171 -2.16 15.98 -17.41
N LEU A 172 -0.94 16.03 -16.87
CA LEU A 172 0.18 16.69 -17.52
C LEU A 172 1.35 15.73 -17.64
N LEU A 173 1.95 15.66 -18.82
CA LEU A 173 3.07 14.76 -19.12
C LEU A 173 4.25 14.97 -18.16
N GLN A 174 4.57 16.22 -17.85
CA GLN A 174 5.64 16.58 -16.91
C GLN A 174 5.43 16.03 -15.50
N TRP A 175 4.20 15.68 -15.12
CA TRP A 175 3.93 15.11 -13.80
C TRP A 175 4.20 13.61 -13.71
N HIS A 176 4.57 12.94 -14.81
CA HIS A 176 5.06 11.56 -14.81
C HIS A 176 6.59 11.57 -14.73
N CYS A 177 7.12 11.71 -13.52
CA CYS A 177 8.54 11.93 -13.28
C CYS A 177 9.28 10.61 -13.06
N GLY A 178 10.13 10.24 -14.03
CA GLY A 178 10.98 9.06 -14.00
C GLY A 178 12.46 9.39 -13.73
N VAL A 179 13.17 8.43 -13.18
CA VAL A 179 14.64 8.47 -13.05
C VAL A 179 15.22 7.26 -13.76
N ARG A 180 16.14 7.52 -14.70
CA ARG A 180 16.87 6.49 -15.44
C ARG A 180 18.34 6.49 -15.07
N VAL A 181 18.98 5.34 -15.18
CA VAL A 181 20.45 5.22 -15.12
C VAL A 181 21.02 5.68 -16.46
N SER A 182 21.97 6.62 -16.45
CA SER A 182 22.49 7.25 -17.67
C SER A 182 23.22 6.28 -18.59
N SER A 183 23.87 5.24 -18.05
CA SER A 183 24.69 4.29 -18.81
C SER A 183 23.87 3.27 -19.62
N ASN A 184 22.77 2.76 -19.06
CA ASN A 184 21.96 1.70 -19.68
C ASN A 184 20.49 2.09 -19.88
N LYS A 185 20.13 3.35 -19.58
CA LYS A 185 18.76 3.90 -19.66
C LYS A 185 17.71 3.15 -18.85
N LYS A 186 18.08 2.24 -17.94
CA LYS A 186 17.12 1.48 -17.13
C LYS A 186 16.33 2.42 -16.20
N LEU A 187 15.01 2.29 -16.19
CA LEU A 187 14.13 2.97 -15.25
C LEU A 187 14.33 2.44 -13.82
N VAL A 188 14.58 3.34 -12.86
CA VAL A 188 14.94 2.98 -11.48
C VAL A 188 14.21 3.79 -10.40
N GLY A 189 13.44 4.80 -10.80
CA GLY A 189 12.58 5.55 -9.90
C GLY A 189 11.42 6.18 -10.66
N PHE A 190 10.29 6.34 -9.98
CA PHE A 190 9.09 6.96 -10.52
C PHE A 190 8.30 7.66 -9.42
N ILE A 191 7.65 8.76 -9.75
CA ILE A 191 6.62 9.43 -8.96
C ILE A 191 5.65 10.11 -9.92
N SER A 192 4.36 10.10 -9.60
CA SER A 192 3.34 10.75 -10.40
C SER A 192 2.54 11.76 -9.61
N ALA A 193 2.04 12.79 -10.30
CA ALA A 193 1.00 13.69 -9.82
C ALA A 193 -0.16 13.76 -10.83
N ILE A 194 -1.39 13.84 -10.33
CA ILE A 194 -2.59 14.10 -11.13
C ILE A 194 -3.39 15.26 -10.52
N PRO A 195 -4.10 16.06 -11.33
CA PRO A 195 -4.86 17.18 -10.78
C PRO A 195 -6.12 16.67 -10.07
N ALA A 196 -6.47 17.30 -8.96
CA ALA A 196 -7.75 17.07 -8.31
C ALA A 196 -8.24 18.33 -7.59
N ASN A 197 -9.56 18.57 -7.64
CA ASN A 197 -10.19 19.56 -6.79
C ASN A 197 -10.61 18.88 -5.50
N ILE A 198 -9.99 19.22 -4.39
CA ILE A 198 -10.24 18.59 -3.10
C ILE A 198 -10.88 19.61 -2.15
N ARG A 199 -11.98 19.20 -1.54
CA ARG A 199 -12.59 19.86 -0.39
C ARG A 199 -11.85 19.43 0.86
N ILE A 200 -11.33 20.41 1.60
CA ILE A 200 -10.74 20.26 2.92
C ILE A 200 -11.55 21.17 3.86
N TYR A 201 -12.36 20.56 4.73
CA TYR A 201 -13.38 21.20 5.54
C TYR A 201 -14.27 22.12 4.68
N ASP A 202 -14.25 23.43 4.95
CA ASP A 202 -15.08 24.42 4.25
C ASP A 202 -14.44 24.97 2.97
N SER A 203 -13.20 24.58 2.67
CA SER A 203 -12.43 25.12 1.55
C SER A 203 -12.30 24.11 0.41
N VAL A 204 -12.52 24.55 -0.83
CA VAL A 204 -12.20 23.75 -2.03
C VAL A 204 -10.94 24.32 -2.66
N LYS A 205 -9.96 23.46 -2.88
CA LYS A 205 -8.67 23.83 -3.46
C LYS A 205 -8.33 22.90 -4.62
N LYS A 206 -7.82 23.50 -5.70
CA LYS A 206 -7.16 22.74 -6.76
C LYS A 206 -5.77 22.34 -6.26
N MET A 207 -5.52 21.04 -6.19
CA MET A 207 -4.26 20.46 -5.75
C MET A 207 -3.87 19.31 -6.65
N VAL A 208 -2.77 18.63 -6.32
CA VAL A 208 -2.41 17.38 -6.98
C VAL A 208 -2.51 16.19 -6.04
N GLU A 209 -2.92 15.05 -6.56
CA GLU A 209 -2.81 13.77 -5.86
C GLU A 209 -1.48 13.13 -6.25
N ILE A 210 -0.65 12.83 -5.26
CA ILE A 210 0.63 12.14 -5.48
C ILE A 210 0.41 10.64 -5.30
N ASN A 211 0.83 9.85 -6.29
CA ASN A 211 0.78 8.40 -6.21
C ASN A 211 2.04 7.77 -6.87
N PHE A 212 2.17 6.45 -6.73
CA PHE A 212 3.18 5.60 -7.39
C PHE A 212 4.64 6.00 -7.13
N LEU A 213 4.95 6.56 -5.94
CA LEU A 213 6.33 6.77 -5.53
C LEU A 213 7.06 5.43 -5.39
N CYS A 214 7.91 5.10 -6.35
CA CYS A 214 8.67 3.87 -6.39
C CYS A 214 10.15 4.16 -6.58
N VAL A 215 10.99 3.47 -5.81
CA VAL A 215 12.44 3.44 -6.00
C VAL A 215 12.89 1.99 -6.05
N HIS A 216 13.67 1.67 -7.08
CA HIS A 216 14.23 0.34 -7.27
C HIS A 216 14.95 -0.16 -6.00
N LYS A 217 14.75 -1.43 -5.63
CA LYS A 217 15.23 -2.04 -4.36
C LYS A 217 16.70 -1.73 -4.04
N LYS A 218 17.58 -1.88 -5.04
CA LYS A 218 19.03 -1.61 -4.94
C LYS A 218 19.41 -0.14 -4.67
N LEU A 219 18.49 0.81 -4.86
CA LEU A 219 18.70 2.24 -4.64
C LEU A 219 17.96 2.76 -3.39
N ARG A 220 17.25 1.88 -2.68
CA ARG A 220 16.69 2.21 -1.37
C ARG A 220 17.83 2.62 -0.43
N SER A 221 17.56 3.57 0.47
CA SER A 221 18.54 4.20 1.38
C SER A 221 19.57 5.16 0.75
N LYS A 222 19.57 5.38 -0.56
CA LYS A 222 20.45 6.39 -1.22
C LYS A 222 19.83 7.79 -1.33
N ARG A 223 18.80 8.09 -0.55
CA ARG A 223 18.08 9.38 -0.54
C ARG A 223 17.51 9.82 -1.92
N VAL A 224 17.22 8.86 -2.81
CA VAL A 224 16.61 9.13 -4.13
C VAL A 224 15.16 9.62 -4.00
N ALA A 225 14.37 9.04 -3.10
CA ALA A 225 12.97 9.43 -2.88
C ALA A 225 12.80 10.92 -2.49
N PRO A 226 13.59 11.49 -1.55
CA PRO A 226 13.63 12.93 -1.30
C PRO A 226 13.84 13.80 -2.55
N VAL A 227 14.70 13.37 -3.47
CA VAL A 227 15.01 14.12 -4.69
C VAL A 227 13.85 14.03 -5.69
N LEU A 228 13.23 12.85 -5.82
CA LEU A 228 11.99 12.66 -6.59
C LEU A 228 10.86 13.55 -6.09
N ILE A 229 10.64 13.60 -4.77
CA ILE A 229 9.61 14.43 -4.14
C ILE A 229 9.87 15.92 -4.45
N ARG A 230 11.11 16.40 -4.28
CA ARG A 230 11.47 17.79 -4.60
C ARG A 230 11.27 18.14 -6.07
N GLU A 231 11.61 17.22 -6.98
CA GLU A 231 11.43 17.46 -8.41
C GLU A 231 9.95 17.48 -8.79
N ILE A 232 9.11 16.57 -8.29
CA ILE A 232 7.67 16.63 -8.60
C ILE A 232 7.04 17.89 -7.98
N THR A 233 7.41 18.28 -6.76
CA THR A 233 6.97 19.55 -6.16
C THR A 233 7.35 20.74 -7.04
N ARG A 234 8.56 20.77 -7.59
CA ARG A 234 8.98 21.83 -8.52
C ARG A 234 8.11 21.87 -9.78
N ARG A 235 7.87 20.72 -10.41
CA ARG A 235 7.05 20.61 -11.63
C ARG A 235 5.59 20.99 -11.39
N VAL A 236 5.06 20.72 -10.20
CA VAL A 236 3.70 21.11 -9.79
C VAL A 236 3.62 22.61 -9.49
N ASN A 237 4.61 23.15 -8.76
CA ASN A 237 4.69 24.58 -8.47
C ASN A 237 4.84 25.43 -9.75
N LEU A 238 5.50 24.93 -10.80
CA LEU A 238 5.59 25.60 -12.10
C LEU A 238 4.21 25.82 -12.76
N GLU A 239 3.24 24.96 -12.47
CA GLU A 239 1.86 25.06 -12.94
C GLU A 239 0.99 25.92 -11.98
N GLY A 240 1.60 26.56 -10.99
CA GLY A 240 0.91 27.42 -10.03
C GLY A 240 0.09 26.66 -8.98
N ILE A 241 0.37 25.37 -8.75
CA ILE A 241 -0.27 24.57 -7.71
C ILE A 241 0.73 24.35 -6.57
N PHE A 242 0.32 24.61 -5.33
CA PHE A 242 1.23 24.58 -4.18
C PHE A 242 0.80 23.60 -3.09
N GLN A 243 -0.31 22.89 -3.26
CA GLN A 243 -0.82 21.89 -2.33
C GLN A 243 -0.88 20.53 -3.00
N ALA A 244 -0.76 19.48 -2.19
CA ALA A 244 -0.95 18.11 -2.64
C ALA A 244 -1.62 17.25 -1.58
N VAL A 245 -2.29 16.18 -1.99
CA VAL A 245 -2.80 15.12 -1.13
C VAL A 245 -2.12 13.81 -1.49
N TYR A 246 -1.80 13.00 -0.49
CA TYR A 246 -1.17 11.71 -0.71
C TYR A 246 -1.46 10.75 0.44
N THR A 247 -1.27 9.46 0.18
CA THR A 247 -1.42 8.43 1.19
C THR A 247 -0.13 7.62 1.36
N ALA A 248 0.04 7.02 2.53
CA ALA A 248 1.12 6.06 2.76
C ALA A 248 0.71 4.99 3.77
N GLY A 249 1.27 3.79 3.63
CA GLY A 249 1.12 2.73 4.64
C GLY A 249 2.00 2.92 5.88
N VAL A 250 2.88 3.92 5.85
CA VAL A 250 3.85 4.25 6.91
C VAL A 250 3.52 5.62 7.51
N VAL A 251 3.90 5.83 8.76
CA VAL A 251 3.62 7.07 9.49
C VAL A 251 4.71 8.11 9.22
N LEU A 252 4.31 9.22 8.62
CA LEU A 252 5.10 10.42 8.34
C LEU A 252 4.55 11.64 9.12
N PRO A 253 5.33 12.71 9.36
CA PRO A 253 4.81 13.96 9.92
C PRO A 253 3.93 14.73 8.91
N LYS A 254 2.69 15.12 9.21
CA LYS A 254 1.74 14.58 10.20
C LYS A 254 0.49 14.08 9.45
N PRO A 255 -0.06 12.89 9.76
CA PRO A 255 -1.26 12.42 9.09
C PRO A 255 -2.48 13.24 9.52
N ILE A 256 -3.35 13.56 8.56
CA ILE A 256 -4.64 14.20 8.84
C ILE A 256 -5.70 13.20 9.29
N ALA A 257 -5.60 11.96 8.81
CA ALA A 257 -6.49 10.86 9.17
C ALA A 257 -5.78 9.53 8.98
N THR A 258 -6.19 8.54 9.77
CA THR A 258 -5.72 7.17 9.66
C THR A 258 -6.90 6.28 9.33
N CYS A 259 -6.83 5.56 8.21
CA CYS A 259 -7.80 4.54 7.84
C CYS A 259 -7.17 3.15 7.97
N ARG A 260 -8.00 2.15 8.19
CA ARG A 260 -7.61 0.74 8.35
C ARG A 260 -8.20 -0.07 7.19
N TYR A 261 -7.41 -0.95 6.61
CA TYR A 261 -7.90 -1.92 5.63
C TYR A 261 -8.74 -3.01 6.28
N TRP A 262 -9.79 -3.42 5.57
CA TRP A 262 -10.66 -4.53 5.89
C TRP A 262 -10.83 -5.42 4.68
N HIS A 263 -10.95 -6.72 4.91
CA HIS A 263 -10.96 -7.73 3.87
C HIS A 263 -12.18 -8.65 4.00
N ARG A 264 -12.90 -8.83 2.91
CA ARG A 264 -14.02 -9.75 2.81
C ARG A 264 -13.70 -10.90 1.87
N SER A 265 -13.55 -12.10 2.44
CA SER A 265 -13.24 -13.31 1.67
C SER A 265 -14.38 -13.73 0.74
N LEU A 266 -14.15 -13.67 -0.58
CA LEU A 266 -15.09 -14.18 -1.59
C LEU A 266 -14.77 -15.62 -1.99
N ASN A 267 -13.48 -15.98 -2.01
CA ASN A 267 -12.97 -17.32 -2.27
C ASN A 267 -12.09 -17.82 -1.10
N PRO A 268 -12.70 -18.23 0.04
CA PRO A 268 -11.94 -18.58 1.24
C PRO A 268 -10.96 -19.75 1.05
N ARG A 269 -11.25 -20.66 0.11
CA ARG A 269 -10.36 -21.79 -0.20
C ARG A 269 -9.03 -21.31 -0.75
N LYS A 270 -9.07 -20.47 -1.80
CA LYS A 270 -7.85 -19.92 -2.38
C LYS A 270 -7.09 -19.05 -1.38
N LEU A 271 -7.80 -18.20 -0.62
CA LEU A 271 -7.17 -17.30 0.36
C LEU A 271 -6.41 -18.05 1.46
N VAL A 272 -6.94 -19.19 1.93
CA VAL A 272 -6.25 -20.04 2.91
C VAL A 272 -5.06 -20.78 2.27
N GLU A 273 -5.22 -21.28 1.04
CA GLU A 273 -4.14 -21.97 0.30
C GLU A 273 -2.93 -21.04 0.07
N VAL A 274 -3.15 -19.78 -0.32
CA VAL A 274 -2.08 -18.78 -0.52
C VAL A 274 -1.63 -18.07 0.77
N LYS A 275 -2.16 -18.47 1.93
CA LYS A 275 -1.88 -17.87 3.25
C LYS A 275 -2.24 -16.38 3.38
N PHE A 276 -3.11 -15.86 2.52
CA PHE A 276 -3.68 -14.52 2.69
C PHE A 276 -4.54 -14.44 3.96
N SER A 277 -5.25 -15.53 4.27
CA SER A 277 -6.01 -15.66 5.52
C SER A 277 -5.71 -16.97 6.22
N HIS A 278 -5.85 -16.96 7.55
CA HIS A 278 -5.67 -18.15 8.38
C HIS A 278 -7.03 -18.65 8.89
N LEU A 279 -7.17 -19.97 9.00
CA LEU A 279 -8.30 -20.57 9.70
C LEU A 279 -8.16 -20.30 11.20
N SER A 280 -9.20 -19.75 11.81
CA SER A 280 -9.21 -19.57 13.27
C SER A 280 -9.27 -20.94 13.97
N ARG A 281 -8.80 -21.00 15.23
CA ARG A 281 -8.59 -22.25 15.99
C ARG A 281 -9.80 -23.20 16.04
N ASN A 282 -11.02 -22.69 15.85
CA ASN A 282 -12.28 -23.45 15.91
C ASN A 282 -13.06 -23.49 14.59
N MET A 283 -12.42 -23.16 13.46
CA MET A 283 -13.05 -23.12 12.13
C MET A 283 -12.41 -24.12 11.17
N THR A 284 -13.25 -24.94 10.53
CA THR A 284 -12.84 -25.78 9.39
C THR A 284 -13.03 -25.03 8.09
N LEU A 285 -12.31 -25.43 7.03
CA LEU A 285 -12.46 -24.81 5.70
C LEU A 285 -13.91 -24.83 5.20
N GLN A 286 -14.62 -25.96 5.38
CA GLN A 286 -16.04 -26.07 5.00
C GLN A 286 -16.93 -25.08 5.77
N ARG A 287 -16.69 -24.89 7.07
CA ARG A 287 -17.43 -23.93 7.89
C ARG A 287 -17.15 -22.49 7.45
N THR A 288 -15.90 -22.17 7.12
CA THR A 288 -15.49 -20.88 6.58
C THR A 288 -16.14 -20.60 5.22
N MET A 289 -16.17 -21.59 4.32
CA MET A 289 -16.88 -21.48 3.04
C MET A 289 -18.38 -21.24 3.23
N LYS A 290 -19.02 -21.94 4.18
CA LYS A 290 -20.43 -21.72 4.50
C LYS A 290 -20.68 -20.34 5.12
N LEU A 291 -19.79 -19.87 6.01
CA LEU A 291 -19.89 -18.56 6.64
C LEU A 291 -19.87 -17.43 5.60
N TYR A 292 -19.01 -17.55 4.60
CA TYR A 292 -18.79 -16.50 3.61
C TYR A 292 -19.59 -16.66 2.32
N ARG A 293 -20.42 -17.70 2.21
CA ARG A 293 -21.31 -17.91 1.07
C ARG A 293 -22.21 -16.70 0.85
N LEU A 294 -22.18 -16.19 -0.38
CA LEU A 294 -23.07 -15.14 -0.86
C LEU A 294 -24.15 -15.73 -1.79
N PRO A 295 -25.31 -15.06 -1.92
CA PRO A 295 -26.30 -15.35 -2.96
C PRO A 295 -25.70 -15.27 -4.37
N ASP A 296 -26.43 -15.80 -5.35
CA ASP A 296 -26.01 -15.80 -6.76
C ASP A 296 -26.62 -14.64 -7.57
N VAL A 297 -27.65 -13.99 -7.04
CA VAL A 297 -28.35 -12.86 -7.66
C VAL A 297 -28.43 -11.69 -6.68
N THR A 298 -28.28 -10.47 -7.20
CA THR A 298 -28.41 -9.22 -6.46
C THR A 298 -29.85 -8.99 -6.00
N LYS A 299 -30.04 -8.24 -4.91
CA LYS A 299 -31.35 -7.98 -4.31
C LYS A 299 -31.97 -6.66 -4.77
N THR A 300 -31.15 -5.66 -5.05
CA THR A 300 -31.61 -4.32 -5.37
C THR A 300 -32.25 -4.29 -6.75
N SER A 301 -33.51 -3.87 -6.81
CA SER A 301 -34.24 -3.73 -8.07
C SER A 301 -33.69 -2.54 -8.86
N GLY A 302 -33.60 -2.67 -10.19
CA GLY A 302 -33.08 -1.60 -11.06
C GLY A 302 -31.57 -1.43 -11.04
N LEU A 303 -30.83 -2.35 -10.38
CA LEU A 303 -29.37 -2.37 -10.40
C LEU A 303 -28.87 -2.77 -11.79
N ARG A 304 -28.12 -1.89 -12.45
CA ARG A 304 -27.52 -2.12 -13.77
C ARG A 304 -26.14 -1.45 -13.89
N PRO A 305 -25.29 -1.87 -14.84
CA PRO A 305 -24.05 -1.16 -15.12
C PRO A 305 -24.31 0.32 -15.46
N MET A 306 -23.37 1.19 -15.05
CA MET A 306 -23.40 2.61 -15.41
C MET A 306 -23.18 2.79 -16.92
N GLU A 307 -23.95 3.68 -17.54
CA GLU A 307 -23.85 4.06 -18.94
C GLU A 307 -23.46 5.55 -19.09
N PRO A 308 -22.98 5.99 -20.27
CA PRO A 308 -22.62 7.40 -20.51
C PRO A 308 -23.76 8.40 -20.25
N LYS A 309 -25.02 7.99 -20.42
CA LYS A 309 -26.19 8.84 -20.14
C LYS A 309 -26.33 9.18 -18.65
N ASP A 310 -25.75 8.38 -17.77
CA ASP A 310 -25.90 8.49 -16.31
C ASP A 310 -24.91 9.49 -15.68
N ILE A 311 -23.90 9.95 -16.43
CA ILE A 311 -22.77 10.76 -15.93
C ILE A 311 -23.24 11.98 -15.12
N LYS A 312 -24.23 12.72 -15.65
CA LYS A 312 -24.74 13.94 -15.01
C LYS A 312 -25.41 13.64 -13.67
N SER A 313 -26.28 12.64 -13.65
CA SER A 313 -26.98 12.21 -12.43
C SER A 313 -26.00 11.66 -11.39
N VAL A 314 -25.00 10.86 -11.80
CA VAL A 314 -23.96 10.34 -10.91
C VAL A 314 -23.11 11.48 -10.34
N ARG A 315 -22.76 12.49 -11.15
CA ARG A 315 -22.04 13.69 -10.68
C ARG A 315 -22.81 14.44 -9.60
N GLU A 316 -24.12 14.60 -9.76
CA GLU A 316 -24.96 15.27 -8.76
C GLU A 316 -25.03 14.47 -7.45
N LEU A 317 -25.24 13.16 -7.55
CA LEU A 317 -25.29 12.25 -6.41
C LEU A 317 -23.98 12.25 -5.62
N ILE A 318 -22.83 12.04 -6.28
CA ILE A 318 -21.52 11.97 -5.62
C ILE A 318 -21.14 13.30 -4.98
N ASN A 319 -21.27 14.42 -5.69
CA ASN A 319 -20.90 15.73 -5.15
C ASN A 319 -21.83 16.18 -4.02
N THR A 320 -23.07 15.69 -3.98
CA THR A 320 -24.00 15.96 -2.88
C THR A 320 -23.67 15.10 -1.67
N TYR A 321 -23.51 13.79 -1.85
CA TYR A 321 -23.16 12.85 -0.79
C TYR A 321 -21.83 13.22 -0.14
N LEU A 322 -20.80 13.55 -0.93
CA LEU A 322 -19.46 13.85 -0.41
C LEU A 322 -19.34 15.17 0.38
N LYS A 323 -20.39 16.00 0.44
CA LYS A 323 -20.40 17.24 1.25
C LYS A 323 -20.35 16.98 2.76
N GLN A 324 -20.76 15.79 3.21
CA GLN A 324 -20.80 15.45 4.64
C GLN A 324 -19.43 15.10 5.24
N PHE A 325 -18.41 14.93 4.38
CA PHE A 325 -17.05 14.56 4.76
C PHE A 325 -16.12 15.77 4.73
N HIS A 326 -15.10 15.76 5.58
CA HIS A 326 -14.13 16.86 5.71
C HIS A 326 -13.05 16.81 4.62
N LEU A 327 -12.70 15.63 4.11
CA LEU A 327 -11.74 15.48 3.02
C LEU A 327 -12.39 14.73 1.87
N ALA A 328 -12.70 15.38 0.76
CA ALA A 328 -13.36 14.71 -0.37
C ALA A 328 -13.07 15.40 -1.71
N PRO A 329 -13.04 14.67 -2.83
CA PRO A 329 -12.93 15.28 -4.14
C PRO A 329 -14.23 15.99 -4.55
N VAL A 330 -14.07 16.98 -5.42
CA VAL A 330 -15.17 17.68 -6.11
C VAL A 330 -14.98 17.44 -7.60
N MET A 331 -15.84 16.61 -8.17
CA MET A 331 -15.65 16.11 -9.53
C MET A 331 -16.53 16.85 -10.56
N ASN A 332 -15.96 17.13 -11.71
CA ASN A 332 -16.66 17.57 -12.91
C ASN A 332 -17.19 16.37 -13.74
N GLU A 333 -17.90 16.63 -14.84
CA GLU A 333 -18.49 15.55 -15.67
C GLU A 333 -17.43 14.67 -16.36
N GLU A 334 -16.33 15.26 -16.81
CA GLU A 334 -15.23 14.51 -17.45
C GLU A 334 -14.52 13.62 -16.44
N GLU A 335 -14.29 14.11 -15.22
CA GLU A 335 -13.70 13.35 -14.13
C GLU A 335 -14.62 12.19 -13.73
N VAL A 336 -15.93 12.43 -13.59
CA VAL A 336 -16.91 11.36 -13.31
C VAL A 336 -16.93 10.33 -14.43
N ALA A 337 -16.89 10.75 -15.69
CA ALA A 337 -16.83 9.84 -16.82
C ALA A 337 -15.56 8.97 -16.79
N HIS A 338 -14.41 9.59 -16.50
CA HIS A 338 -13.13 8.89 -16.46
C HIS A 338 -13.04 7.88 -15.30
N TRP A 339 -13.47 8.29 -14.10
CA TRP A 339 -13.35 7.50 -12.88
C TRP A 339 -14.44 6.44 -12.71
N PHE A 340 -15.64 6.62 -13.26
CA PHE A 340 -16.77 5.73 -12.99
C PHE A 340 -17.32 4.98 -14.19
N LEU A 341 -17.05 5.38 -15.44
CA LEU A 341 -17.52 4.56 -16.57
C LEU A 341 -16.85 3.17 -16.53
N PRO A 342 -17.63 2.08 -16.56
CA PRO A 342 -17.08 0.74 -16.43
C PRO A 342 -16.03 0.45 -17.50
N ARG A 343 -14.87 -0.02 -17.05
CA ARG A 343 -13.79 -0.51 -17.91
C ARG A 343 -13.42 -1.90 -17.44
N GLU A 344 -13.54 -2.87 -18.34
CA GLU A 344 -13.30 -4.27 -18.02
C GLU A 344 -11.93 -4.45 -17.37
N HIS A 345 -11.90 -5.19 -16.26
CA HIS A 345 -10.69 -5.45 -15.47
C HIS A 345 -10.03 -4.22 -14.81
N ILE A 346 -10.65 -3.04 -14.83
CA ILE A 346 -10.14 -1.84 -14.16
C ILE A 346 -11.15 -1.33 -13.13
N ILE A 347 -12.31 -0.87 -13.57
CA ILE A 347 -13.33 -0.26 -12.72
C ILE A 347 -14.70 -0.79 -13.10
N ASP A 348 -15.45 -1.22 -12.10
CA ASP A 348 -16.82 -1.65 -12.22
C ASP A 348 -17.73 -0.68 -11.44
N THR A 349 -18.71 -0.10 -12.12
CA THR A 349 -19.70 0.81 -11.52
C THR A 349 -21.11 0.38 -11.92
N PHE A 350 -21.99 0.34 -10.92
CA PHE A 350 -23.39 -0.02 -11.09
C PHE A 350 -24.27 1.05 -10.46
N VAL A 351 -25.34 1.41 -11.15
CA VAL A 351 -26.33 2.41 -10.73
C VAL A 351 -27.64 1.72 -10.40
N VAL A 352 -28.41 2.31 -9.49
CA VAL A 352 -29.77 1.88 -9.14
C VAL A 352 -30.74 2.87 -9.77
N GLU A 353 -31.53 2.37 -10.71
CA GLU A 353 -32.58 3.13 -11.36
C GLU A 353 -33.93 2.84 -10.70
N SER A 354 -34.55 3.88 -10.13
CA SER A 354 -35.90 3.80 -9.58
C SER A 354 -36.93 3.48 -10.69
N PRO A 355 -38.12 2.98 -10.35
CA PRO A 355 -39.19 2.75 -11.33
C PRO A 355 -39.60 3.98 -12.16
N ASN A 356 -39.29 5.19 -11.65
CA ASN A 356 -39.55 6.46 -12.32
C ASN A 356 -38.44 6.88 -13.31
N GLY A 357 -37.41 6.05 -13.50
CA GLY A 357 -36.27 6.32 -14.39
C GLY A 357 -35.22 7.27 -13.79
N LYS A 358 -35.33 7.61 -12.49
CA LYS A 358 -34.34 8.45 -11.80
C LYS A 358 -33.31 7.58 -11.09
N LEU A 359 -32.03 7.96 -11.20
CA LEU A 359 -30.96 7.33 -10.42
C LEU A 359 -30.98 7.81 -8.97
N THR A 360 -30.91 6.86 -8.05
CA THR A 360 -30.98 7.10 -6.61
C THR A 360 -29.65 6.77 -5.94
N ASP A 361 -29.03 5.66 -6.33
CA ASP A 361 -27.85 5.10 -5.68
C ASP A 361 -26.86 4.60 -6.73
N PHE A 362 -25.58 4.48 -6.36
CA PHE A 362 -24.60 3.75 -7.16
C PHE A 362 -23.49 3.18 -6.29
N LEU A 363 -22.88 2.10 -6.77
CA LEU A 363 -21.72 1.45 -6.15
C LEU A 363 -20.60 1.31 -7.17
N SER A 364 -19.36 1.35 -6.70
CA SER A 364 -18.20 1.15 -7.56
C SER A 364 -17.05 0.45 -6.84
N PHE A 365 -16.31 -0.36 -7.57
CA PHE A 365 -15.10 -1.01 -7.09
C PHE A 365 -14.09 -1.21 -8.23
N TYR A 366 -12.81 -1.00 -7.94
CA TYR A 366 -11.74 -1.20 -8.91
C TYR A 366 -11.03 -2.54 -8.70
N THR A 367 -10.41 -3.02 -9.77
CA THR A 367 -9.65 -4.27 -9.81
C THR A 367 -8.19 -3.96 -9.56
N LEU A 368 -7.61 -4.54 -8.52
CA LEU A 368 -6.17 -4.50 -8.28
C LEU A 368 -5.71 -5.89 -7.90
N PRO A 369 -5.13 -6.67 -8.83
CA PRO A 369 -4.60 -7.97 -8.51
C PRO A 369 -3.28 -7.84 -7.74
N SER A 370 -2.94 -8.90 -7.00
CA SER A 370 -1.64 -9.06 -6.37
C SER A 370 -0.95 -10.31 -6.89
N THR A 371 0.34 -10.21 -7.21
CA THR A 371 1.17 -11.37 -7.52
C THR A 371 1.39 -12.17 -6.24
N VAL A 372 1.13 -13.48 -6.30
CA VAL A 372 1.41 -14.43 -5.20
C VAL A 372 2.83 -14.95 -5.38
N MET A 373 3.72 -14.57 -4.47
CA MET A 373 5.12 -14.95 -4.57
C MET A 373 5.34 -16.39 -4.06
N HIS A 374 6.22 -17.13 -4.73
CA HIS A 374 6.72 -18.44 -4.29
C HIS A 374 5.66 -19.55 -4.11
N HIS A 375 4.47 -19.42 -4.70
CA HIS A 375 3.42 -20.45 -4.61
C HIS A 375 3.34 -21.29 -5.91
N PRO A 376 3.27 -22.64 -5.83
CA PRO A 376 3.39 -23.51 -7.01
C PRO A 376 2.16 -23.50 -7.94
N ALA A 377 0.96 -23.31 -7.39
CA ALA A 377 -0.30 -23.39 -8.16
C ALA A 377 -0.91 -22.01 -8.47
N HIS A 378 -1.16 -21.19 -7.43
CA HIS A 378 -1.71 -19.85 -7.58
C HIS A 378 -0.62 -18.82 -7.84
N LYS A 379 -0.72 -18.09 -8.96
CA LYS A 379 0.22 -17.01 -9.33
C LYS A 379 -0.29 -15.60 -9.05
N SER A 380 -1.60 -15.43 -8.99
CA SER A 380 -2.25 -14.13 -8.81
C SER A 380 -3.47 -14.25 -7.90
N LEU A 381 -3.67 -13.22 -7.08
CA LEU A 381 -4.82 -13.01 -6.22
C LEU A 381 -5.64 -11.85 -6.79
N LYS A 382 -6.87 -12.12 -7.23
CA LYS A 382 -7.72 -11.08 -7.83
C LYS A 382 -8.50 -10.38 -6.72
N ALA A 383 -8.13 -9.14 -6.39
CA ALA A 383 -8.81 -8.35 -5.36
C ALA A 383 -9.62 -7.21 -5.97
N ALA A 384 -10.84 -7.03 -5.45
CA ALA A 384 -11.67 -5.86 -5.69
C ALA A 384 -11.46 -4.86 -4.55
N TYR A 385 -11.39 -3.58 -4.85
CA TYR A 385 -11.27 -2.51 -3.85
C TYR A 385 -12.47 -1.60 -3.95
N SER A 386 -13.19 -1.43 -2.84
CA SER A 386 -14.30 -0.48 -2.73
C SER A 386 -13.81 0.91 -3.12
N PHE A 387 -14.52 1.55 -4.06
CA PHE A 387 -14.22 2.91 -4.50
C PHE A 387 -15.21 3.89 -3.89
N TYR A 388 -16.22 4.34 -4.63
CA TYR A 388 -17.28 5.21 -4.12
C TYR A 388 -18.64 4.50 -4.16
N ASN A 389 -19.35 4.53 -3.03
CA ASN A 389 -20.69 3.95 -2.89
C ASN A 389 -21.60 5.03 -2.31
N ILE A 390 -22.57 5.47 -3.11
CA ILE A 390 -23.46 6.58 -2.78
C ILE A 390 -24.86 6.00 -2.64
N HIS A 391 -25.50 6.32 -1.53
CA HIS A 391 -26.85 5.87 -1.24
C HIS A 391 -27.74 7.03 -0.81
N THR A 392 -29.00 6.98 -1.24
CA THR A 392 -30.07 7.92 -0.90
C THR A 392 -31.35 7.17 -0.52
N GLU A 393 -31.74 6.16 -1.29
CA GLU A 393 -32.95 5.36 -1.06
C GLU A 393 -32.59 3.94 -0.60
N THR A 394 -31.61 3.31 -1.24
CA THR A 394 -31.20 1.94 -0.91
C THR A 394 -30.32 1.95 0.36
N PRO A 395 -30.59 1.12 1.38
CA PRO A 395 -29.70 1.02 2.53
C PRO A 395 -28.27 0.61 2.09
N LEU A 396 -27.25 1.32 2.59
CA LEU A 396 -25.85 1.05 2.24
C LEU A 396 -25.45 -0.42 2.45
N LEU A 397 -26.01 -1.07 3.48
CA LEU A 397 -25.78 -2.49 3.76
C LEU A 397 -26.22 -3.40 2.60
N ASP A 398 -27.37 -3.12 2.00
CA ASP A 398 -27.91 -3.90 0.88
C ASP A 398 -27.13 -3.61 -0.40
N LEU A 399 -26.81 -2.34 -0.64
CA LEU A 399 -25.99 -1.91 -1.78
C LEU A 399 -24.60 -2.58 -1.76
N MET A 400 -23.93 -2.60 -0.61
CA MET A 400 -22.65 -3.27 -0.46
C MET A 400 -22.76 -4.80 -0.48
N SER A 401 -23.88 -5.37 -0.01
CA SER A 401 -24.13 -6.81 -0.19
C SER A 401 -24.18 -7.17 -1.67
N ASP A 402 -24.81 -6.35 -2.51
CA ASP A 402 -24.87 -6.54 -3.95
C ASP A 402 -23.50 -6.34 -4.62
N ALA A 403 -22.69 -5.37 -4.17
CA ALA A 403 -21.31 -5.22 -4.62
C ALA A 403 -20.48 -6.49 -4.41
N LEU A 404 -20.64 -7.16 -3.25
CA LEU A 404 -19.96 -8.42 -2.96
C LEU A 404 -20.43 -9.56 -3.87
N ILE A 405 -21.73 -9.62 -4.20
CA ILE A 405 -22.29 -10.61 -5.12
C ILE A 405 -21.73 -10.40 -6.53
N LEU A 406 -21.69 -9.16 -7.00
CA LEU A 406 -21.14 -8.76 -8.31
C LEU A 406 -19.64 -9.06 -8.40
N ALA A 407 -18.87 -8.77 -7.36
CA ALA A 407 -17.46 -9.12 -7.31
C ALA A 407 -17.26 -10.66 -7.32
N LYS A 408 -18.08 -11.40 -6.57
CA LYS A 408 -18.00 -12.87 -6.59
C LYS A 408 -18.33 -13.44 -7.97
N SER A 409 -19.35 -12.92 -8.66
CA SER A 409 -19.73 -13.39 -10.02
C SER A 409 -18.66 -13.07 -11.07
N LYS A 410 -17.93 -11.97 -10.90
CA LYS A 410 -16.75 -11.59 -11.71
C LYS A 410 -15.45 -12.33 -11.32
N GLY A 411 -15.53 -13.30 -10.42
CA GLY A 411 -14.42 -14.19 -10.05
C GLY A 411 -13.36 -13.54 -9.17
N PHE A 412 -13.70 -12.50 -8.41
CA PHE A 412 -12.78 -11.94 -7.41
C PHE A 412 -12.63 -12.88 -6.21
N ASP A 413 -11.42 -12.91 -5.64
CA ASP A 413 -11.08 -13.77 -4.51
C ASP A 413 -11.33 -13.08 -3.15
N VAL A 414 -11.17 -11.76 -3.11
CA VAL A 414 -11.33 -10.92 -1.93
C VAL A 414 -11.88 -9.55 -2.33
N PHE A 415 -12.67 -8.96 -1.44
CA PHE A 415 -13.15 -7.58 -1.56
C PHE A 415 -12.58 -6.76 -0.41
N ASN A 416 -11.81 -5.72 -0.74
CA ASN A 416 -11.10 -4.85 0.19
C ASN A 416 -11.87 -3.54 0.34
N ALA A 417 -11.92 -3.02 1.57
CA ALA A 417 -12.48 -1.72 1.85
C ALA A 417 -11.67 -1.05 2.97
N LEU A 418 -11.61 0.28 2.96
CA LEU A 418 -11.12 1.06 4.09
C LEU A 418 -12.28 1.36 5.04
N ASP A 419 -11.99 1.69 6.29
CA ASP A 419 -12.98 2.11 7.30
C ASP A 419 -13.39 3.59 7.19
N LEU A 420 -13.11 4.21 6.04
CA LEU A 420 -13.49 5.59 5.72
C LEU A 420 -14.96 5.75 5.30
N MET A 421 -15.41 6.99 5.16
CA MET A 421 -16.82 7.33 4.90
C MET A 421 -17.75 6.62 5.90
N GLU A 422 -18.85 6.04 5.42
CA GLU A 422 -19.82 5.30 6.23
C GLU A 422 -19.51 3.79 6.26
N ASN A 423 -18.31 3.37 5.85
CA ASN A 423 -18.04 1.94 5.64
C ASN A 423 -18.18 1.11 6.92
N LYS A 424 -17.82 1.66 8.08
CA LYS A 424 -17.98 0.99 9.40
C LYS A 424 -19.40 0.49 9.66
N THR A 425 -20.42 1.10 9.05
CA THR A 425 -21.82 0.70 9.23
C THR A 425 -22.15 -0.68 8.67
N PHE A 426 -21.39 -1.16 7.68
CA PHE A 426 -21.59 -2.46 7.02
C PHE A 426 -20.46 -3.46 7.23
N LEU A 427 -19.23 -3.03 7.55
CA LEU A 427 -18.05 -3.91 7.60
C LEU A 427 -18.28 -5.17 8.45
N GLU A 428 -18.64 -5.03 9.72
CA GLU A 428 -18.89 -6.17 10.60
C GLU A 428 -20.10 -7.00 10.17
N LYS A 429 -21.21 -6.33 9.81
CA LYS A 429 -22.47 -6.98 9.40
C LYS A 429 -22.29 -7.84 8.14
N LEU A 430 -21.48 -7.36 7.20
CA LEU A 430 -21.13 -8.09 5.98
C LEU A 430 -19.94 -9.01 6.17
N LYS A 431 -19.42 -9.20 7.39
CA LYS A 431 -18.35 -10.16 7.74
C LYS A 431 -16.98 -9.82 7.14
N PHE A 432 -16.67 -8.53 7.00
CA PHE A 432 -15.31 -8.10 6.75
C PHE A 432 -14.44 -8.38 7.98
N GLY A 433 -13.20 -8.82 7.76
CA GLY A 433 -12.19 -8.94 8.80
C GLY A 433 -11.23 -7.77 8.77
N ILE A 434 -10.75 -7.34 9.94
CA ILE A 434 -9.74 -6.29 10.08
C ILE A 434 -8.42 -6.77 9.47
N GLY A 435 -7.83 -5.97 8.60
CA GLY A 435 -6.48 -6.15 8.07
C GLY A 435 -5.40 -5.61 9.00
N ASP A 436 -4.15 -5.92 8.72
CA ASP A 436 -2.98 -5.39 9.43
C ASP A 436 -2.55 -4.00 8.92
N GLY A 437 -2.78 -3.70 7.65
CA GLY A 437 -2.40 -2.45 7.00
C GLY A 437 -3.23 -1.24 7.40
N ASN A 438 -2.55 -0.16 7.82
CA ASN A 438 -3.13 1.18 7.88
C ASN A 438 -2.87 1.93 6.56
N LEU A 439 -3.73 2.87 6.24
CA LEU A 439 -3.52 3.88 5.20
C LEU A 439 -3.66 5.26 5.82
N GLN A 440 -2.57 6.00 5.81
CA GLN A 440 -2.48 7.34 6.39
C GLN A 440 -2.72 8.37 5.29
N TYR A 441 -3.54 9.39 5.56
CA TYR A 441 -3.80 10.51 4.64
C TYR A 441 -2.97 11.72 5.05
N TYR A 442 -2.42 12.42 4.06
CA TYR A 442 -1.55 13.57 4.25
C TYR A 442 -1.91 14.71 3.31
N LEU A 443 -1.63 15.92 3.76
CA LEU A 443 -1.66 17.12 2.93
C LEU A 443 -0.28 17.78 2.94
N TYR A 444 0.20 18.16 1.77
CA TYR A 444 1.41 18.95 1.58
C TYR A 444 1.06 20.43 1.53
N ASN A 445 1.81 21.26 2.27
CA ASN A 445 1.62 22.71 2.36
C ASN A 445 0.20 23.14 2.76
N TRP A 446 -0.44 22.36 3.63
CA TRP A 446 -1.74 22.70 4.19
C TRP A 446 -1.80 22.31 5.67
N ARG A 447 -2.28 23.22 6.50
CA ARG A 447 -2.58 23.00 7.91
C ARG A 447 -4.10 22.90 8.08
N CYS A 448 -4.54 21.85 8.75
CA CYS A 448 -5.90 21.70 9.24
C CYS A 448 -5.88 20.77 10.47
N PRO A 449 -6.94 20.77 11.29
CA PRO A 449 -7.11 19.77 12.33
C PRO A 449 -7.10 18.35 11.75
N GLY A 450 -6.75 17.37 12.59
CA GLY A 450 -6.96 15.97 12.26
C GLY A 450 -8.45 15.63 12.20
N THR A 451 -8.79 14.58 11.47
CA THR A 451 -10.16 14.12 11.31
C THR A 451 -10.25 12.60 11.44
N ASP A 452 -11.40 12.13 11.89
CA ASP A 452 -11.68 10.69 12.01
C ASP A 452 -11.80 10.02 10.63
N SER A 453 -11.59 8.70 10.57
CA SER A 453 -11.68 7.95 9.30
C SER A 453 -13.06 8.10 8.64
N GLU A 454 -14.12 8.15 9.43
CA GLU A 454 -15.51 8.34 8.95
C GLU A 454 -15.74 9.68 8.25
N LYS A 455 -14.85 10.65 8.46
CA LYS A 455 -14.90 11.98 7.85
C LYS A 455 -13.99 12.12 6.63
N VAL A 456 -13.30 11.05 6.24
CA VAL A 456 -12.55 10.95 4.98
C VAL A 456 -13.47 10.40 3.89
N GLY A 457 -13.65 11.16 2.82
CA GLY A 457 -14.39 10.81 1.61
C GLY A 457 -13.50 10.82 0.36
N LEU A 458 -12.19 10.64 0.51
CA LEU A 458 -11.24 10.53 -0.59
C LEU A 458 -10.72 9.09 -0.67
N VAL A 459 -10.73 8.50 -1.87
CA VAL A 459 -10.18 7.16 -2.13
C VAL A 459 -9.16 7.28 -3.25
N LEU A 460 -7.92 6.89 -2.97
CA LEU A 460 -6.82 6.83 -3.95
C LEU A 460 -6.61 5.39 -4.43
N GLN A 461 -6.08 5.25 -5.66
CA GLN A 461 -5.88 3.97 -6.36
C GLN A 461 -4.66 3.18 -5.89
#